data_AF-A0A914YNY3-F1
#
_entry.id   AF-A0A914YNY3-F1
#
_cell.length_a   1.000
_cell.length_b   1.000
_cell.length_c   1.000
_cell.angle_alpha   90.00
_cell.angle_beta   90.00
_cell.angle_gamma   90.00
#
_symmetry.space_group_name_H-M   'P 1'
#
loop_
_entity.id
_entity.type
_entity.pdbx_description
1 polymer ?
#
loop_
_entity_poly.entity_id
_entity_poly.type
_entity_poly.pdbx_seq_one_letter_code
_entity_poly.pdbx_strand_id
1 'polypeptide(L)'
;MEQTRKVLLRKLSFRPTISELKDKQIIKFNDYVEVTEAEMYDRKGDKPWTKLTPAEKALIRKELNDFKATEMDVHAESRIYTRFHRP
;
A
#
# COMPACT_ATOMS: atom_id res chain seq x y z
N MET A 1 -11.99 12.49 16.33
CA MET A 1 -10.55 12.75 16.49
C MET A 1 -10.09 12.51 17.93
N GLU A 2 -10.67 13.20 18.93
CA GLU A 2 -10.22 13.06 20.33
C GLU A 2 -10.59 11.72 20.97
N GLN A 3 -11.79 11.19 20.68
CA GLN A 3 -12.23 9.86 21.13
C GLN A 3 -11.29 8.77 20.62
N THR A 4 -10.90 8.84 19.33
CA THR A 4 -9.98 7.92 18.68
C THR A 4 -8.60 7.95 19.35
N ARG A 5 -8.10 9.15 19.68
CA ARG A 5 -6.83 9.34 20.38
C ARG A 5 -6.87 8.72 21.78
N LYS A 6 -7.95 8.94 22.55
CA LYS A 6 -8.14 8.36 23.90
C LYS A 6 -8.19 6.84 23.87
N VAL A 7 -8.92 6.26 22.92
CA VAL A 7 -9.01 4.80 22.73
C VAL A 7 -7.65 4.21 22.35
N LEU A 8 -6.92 4.88 21.45
CA LEU A 8 -5.61 4.41 21.01
C LEU A 8 -4.58 4.46 22.16
N LEU A 9 -4.51 5.56 22.90
CA LEU A 9 -3.61 5.69 24.06
C LEU A 9 -3.88 4.59 25.10
N ARG A 10 -5.15 4.30 25.38
CA ARG A 10 -5.54 3.19 26.26
C ARG A 10 -5.10 1.84 25.69
N LYS A 11 -5.35 1.55 24.41
CA LYS A 11 -4.93 0.29 23.78
C LYS A 11 -3.41 0.11 23.76
N LEU A 12 -2.66 1.20 23.60
CA LEU A 12 -1.19 1.19 23.63
C LEU A 12 -0.65 1.00 25.04
N SER A 13 -1.31 1.56 26.07
CA SER A 13 -0.90 1.35 27.46
C SER A 13 -1.17 -0.06 27.98
N PHE A 14 -2.16 -0.76 27.41
CA PHE A 14 -2.45 -2.18 27.68
C PHE A 14 -1.82 -3.13 26.65
N ARG A 15 -0.88 -2.65 25.82
CA ARG A 15 -0.25 -3.51 24.83
C ARG A 15 0.62 -4.54 25.57
N PRO A 16 0.43 -5.84 25.34
CA PRO A 16 1.22 -6.88 25.98
C PRO A 16 2.69 -6.75 25.59
N THR A 17 3.57 -7.08 26.53
CA THR A 17 5.01 -7.14 26.26
C THR A 17 5.36 -8.27 25.29
N ILE A 18 6.54 -8.23 24.68
CA ILE A 18 7.02 -9.32 23.80
C ILE A 18 7.09 -10.64 24.58
N SER A 19 7.47 -10.60 25.87
CA SER A 19 7.46 -11.77 26.75
C SER A 19 6.05 -12.34 26.90
N GLU A 20 5.07 -11.51 27.23
CA GLU A 20 3.67 -11.95 27.38
C GLU A 20 3.09 -12.53 26.09
N LEU A 21 3.48 -12.00 24.92
CA LEU A 21 3.06 -12.55 23.63
C LEU A 21 3.66 -13.93 23.37
N LYS A 22 4.93 -14.14 23.76
CA LYS A 22 5.61 -15.45 23.70
C LYS A 22 5.00 -16.45 24.69
N ASP A 23 4.74 -16.01 25.92
CA ASP A 23 4.15 -16.83 26.99
C ASP A 23 2.73 -17.28 26.63
N LYS A 24 1.92 -16.39 26.05
CA LYS A 24 0.55 -16.70 25.59
C LYS A 24 0.52 -17.50 24.29
N GLN A 25 1.66 -17.72 23.63
CA GLN A 25 1.78 -18.43 22.36
C GLN A 25 0.78 -17.97 21.26
N ILE A 26 0.41 -16.68 21.25
CA ILE A 26 -0.61 -16.13 20.34
C ILE A 26 -0.16 -16.24 18.88
N ILE A 27 1.13 -16.02 18.64
CA ILE A 27 1.82 -16.25 17.36
C ILE A 27 3.22 -16.77 17.70
N LYS A 28 3.67 -17.81 17.00
CA LYS A 28 5.03 -18.33 17.09
C LYS A 28 5.76 -18.03 15.80
N PHE A 29 6.98 -17.52 15.91
CA PHE A 29 7.89 -17.36 14.79
C PHE A 29 8.96 -18.44 14.87
N ASN A 30 9.36 -18.98 13.73
CA ASN A 30 10.52 -19.84 13.67
C ASN A 30 11.77 -18.95 13.70
N ASP A 31 12.72 -19.27 14.57
CA ASP A 31 14.00 -18.55 14.67
C ASP A 31 14.95 -18.95 13.52
N TYR A 32 14.69 -20.07 12.86
CA TYR A 32 15.43 -20.51 11.68
C TYR A 32 14.91 -19.80 10.43
N VAL A 33 15.84 -19.16 9.71
CA VAL A 33 15.59 -18.55 8.41
C VAL A 33 16.48 -19.25 7.39
N GLU A 34 15.85 -19.93 6.43
CA GLU A 34 16.55 -20.51 5.28
C GLU A 34 16.98 -19.39 4.33
N VAL A 35 18.24 -19.45 3.85
CA VAL A 35 18.81 -18.46 2.94
C VAL A 35 19.31 -19.19 1.70
N THR A 36 18.86 -18.74 0.53
CA THR A 36 19.30 -19.26 -0.77
C THR A 36 19.86 -18.13 -1.62
N GLU A 37 20.75 -18.47 -2.55
CA GLU A 37 21.29 -17.49 -3.49
C GLU A 37 20.22 -17.03 -4.48
N ALA A 38 20.16 -15.72 -4.70
CA ALA A 38 19.33 -15.14 -5.75
C ALA A 38 20.12 -15.10 -7.06
N GLU A 39 19.43 -15.15 -8.19
CA GLU A 39 20.07 -15.07 -9.51
C GLU A 39 20.96 -13.81 -9.65
N MET A 40 22.16 -13.95 -10.21
CA MET A 40 23.07 -12.83 -10.46
C MET A 40 22.94 -12.35 -11.91
N TYR A 41 22.00 -11.43 -12.14
CA TYR A 41 21.83 -10.75 -13.43
C TYR A 41 21.58 -9.25 -13.24
N ASP A 42 21.76 -8.48 -14.32
CA ASP A 42 21.49 -7.04 -14.29
C ASP A 42 19.98 -6.77 -14.24
N ARG A 43 19.53 -6.22 -13.11
CA ARG A 43 18.14 -5.86 -12.83
C ARG A 43 17.84 -4.39 -13.14
N LYS A 44 18.77 -3.64 -13.73
CA LYS A 44 18.55 -2.24 -14.07
C LYS A 44 17.48 -2.13 -15.16
N GLY A 45 16.50 -1.28 -14.90
CA GLY A 45 15.54 -0.80 -15.89
C GLY A 45 15.54 0.73 -15.92
N ASP A 46 15.19 1.32 -17.06
CA ASP A 46 14.97 2.77 -17.13
C ASP A 46 13.79 3.17 -16.22
N LYS A 47 13.80 4.42 -15.78
CA LYS A 47 12.76 5.00 -14.92
C LYS A 47 12.02 6.10 -15.68
N PRO A 48 11.21 5.79 -16.71
CA PRO A 48 10.63 6.81 -17.59
C PRO A 48 9.76 7.82 -16.84
N TRP A 49 9.14 7.43 -15.73
CA TRP A 49 8.32 8.32 -14.89
C TRP A 49 9.09 9.50 -14.29
N THR A 50 10.44 9.45 -14.20
CA THR A 50 11.25 10.57 -13.71
C THR A 50 11.41 11.69 -14.74
N LYS A 51 11.22 11.37 -16.03
CA LYS A 51 11.41 12.29 -17.16
C LYS A 51 10.12 13.03 -17.55
N LEU A 52 8.99 12.70 -16.92
CA LEU A 52 7.68 13.26 -17.26
C LEU A 52 7.58 14.76 -16.92
N THR A 53 7.31 15.56 -17.94
CA THR A 53 7.00 16.98 -17.84
C THR A 53 5.63 17.21 -17.17
N PRO A 54 5.36 18.42 -16.65
CA PRO A 54 4.03 18.76 -16.13
C PRO A 54 2.90 18.61 -17.16
N ALA A 55 3.18 18.92 -18.43
CA ALA A 55 2.22 18.81 -19.53
C ALA A 55 1.87 17.34 -19.84
N GLU A 56 2.88 16.47 -19.96
CA GLU A 56 2.66 15.03 -20.15
C GLU A 56 1.89 14.42 -18.97
N LYS A 57 2.20 14.84 -17.74
CA LYS A 57 1.43 14.40 -16.56
C LYS A 57 -0.03 14.84 -16.65
N ALA A 58 -0.32 16.03 -17.19
CA ALA A 58 -1.69 16.50 -17.37
C ALA A 58 -2.44 15.67 -18.42
N LEU A 59 -1.78 15.37 -19.54
CA LEU A 59 -2.32 14.51 -20.58
C LEU A 59 -2.63 13.10 -20.05
N ILE A 60 -1.69 12.49 -19.32
CA ILE A 60 -1.87 11.16 -18.70
C ILE A 60 -3.03 11.16 -17.70
N ARG A 61 -3.20 12.22 -16.89
CA ARG A 61 -4.33 12.32 -15.95
C ARG A 61 -5.67 12.36 -16.69
N LYS A 62 -5.74 13.09 -17.80
CA LYS A 62 -6.93 13.15 -18.65
C LYS A 62 -7.24 11.78 -19.24
N GLU A 63 -6.27 11.16 -19.90
CA GLU A 63 -6.41 9.82 -20.49
C GLU A 63 -6.87 8.77 -19.47
N LEU A 64 -6.26 8.75 -18.29
CA LEU A 64 -6.66 7.84 -17.22
C LEU A 64 -8.07 8.09 -16.70
N ASN A 65 -8.53 9.34 -16.66
CA ASN A 65 -9.89 9.65 -16.23
C ASN A 65 -10.91 9.24 -17.27
N ASP A 66 -10.62 9.48 -18.55
CA ASP A 66 -11.47 9.09 -19.67
C ASP A 66 -11.63 7.56 -19.68
N PHE A 67 -10.51 6.81 -19.65
CA PHE A 67 -10.53 5.34 -19.55
C PHE A 67 -11.37 4.83 -18.37
N LYS A 68 -11.19 5.41 -17.18
CA LYS A 68 -11.93 5.01 -15.97
C LYS A 68 -13.43 5.31 -16.03
N ALA A 69 -13.82 6.31 -16.80
CA ALA A 69 -15.20 6.72 -16.94
C ALA A 69 -15.94 5.91 -18.01
N THR A 70 -15.26 5.50 -19.09
CA THR A 70 -15.92 4.95 -20.28
C THR A 70 -15.59 3.49 -20.58
N GLU A 71 -14.42 3.00 -20.18
CA GLU A 71 -13.90 1.69 -20.62
C GLU A 71 -13.64 0.72 -19.47
N MET A 72 -13.19 1.22 -18.32
CA MET A 72 -12.85 0.37 -17.19
C MET A 72 -14.11 -0.20 -16.53
N ASP A 73 -14.31 -1.51 -16.62
CA ASP A 73 -15.43 -2.17 -15.96
C ASP A 73 -15.24 -2.16 -14.43
N VAL A 74 -16.25 -1.68 -13.73
CA VAL A 74 -16.27 -1.57 -12.27
C VAL A 74 -17.66 -1.94 -11.78
N HIS A 75 -17.71 -2.88 -10.85
CA HIS A 75 -18.95 -3.26 -10.17
C HIS A 75 -19.69 -2.03 -9.65
N ALA A 76 -21.01 -1.98 -9.81
CA ALA A 76 -21.81 -0.80 -9.56
C ALA A 76 -21.62 -0.21 -8.14
N GLU A 77 -21.57 -1.08 -7.13
CA GLU A 77 -21.36 -0.68 -5.72
C GLU A 77 -19.93 -0.20 -5.42
N SER A 78 -18.97 -0.56 -6.28
CA SER A 78 -17.56 -0.22 -6.11
C SER A 78 -17.15 1.05 -6.86
N ARG A 79 -18.05 1.65 -7.66
CA ARG A 79 -17.74 2.84 -8.46
C ARG A 79 -17.27 4.04 -7.62
N ILE A 80 -17.71 4.12 -6.37
CA ILE A 80 -17.27 5.15 -5.41
C ILE A 80 -15.76 5.06 -5.08
N TYR A 81 -15.15 3.90 -5.30
CA TYR A 81 -13.73 3.67 -5.05
C TYR A 81 -12.86 3.89 -6.29
N THR A 82 -13.45 4.19 -7.45
CA THR A 82 -12.70 4.52 -8.66
C THR A 82 -11.88 5.79 -8.45
N ARG A 83 -10.54 5.66 -8.47
CA ARG A 83 -9.63 6.78 -8.22
C ARG A 83 -9.48 7.65 -9.47
N PHE A 84 -10.22 8.73 -9.57
CA PHE A 84 -10.03 9.79 -10.58
C PHE A 84 -8.91 10.75 -10.20
N HIS A 85 -8.16 11.25 -11.18
CA HIS A 85 -7.09 12.24 -11.04
C HIS A 85 -7.62 13.66 -11.21
N ARG A 86 -6.96 14.65 -10.60
CA ARG A 86 -7.30 16.07 -10.83
C ARG A 86 -6.95 16.46 -12.28
N PRO A 87 -7.72 17.34 -12.92
CA PRO A 87 -7.31 17.96 -14.19
C PRO A 87 -5.92 18.58 -14.08
#